data_AF-A0A522NQR9-F1
#
_entry.id   AF-A0A522NQR9-F1
#
_cell.length_a   1.000
_cell.length_b   1.000
_cell.length_c   1.000
_cell.angle_alpha   90.00
_cell.angle_beta   90.00
_cell.angle_gamma   90.00
#
_symmetry.space_group_name_H-M   'P 1'
#
loop_
_entity.id
_entity.type
_entity.pdbx_description
1 polymer ?
#
loop_
_entity_poly.entity_id
_entity_poly.type
_entity_poly.pdbx_seq_one_letter_code
_entity_poly.pdbx_strand_id
1 'polypeptide(L)'
;MTRPKPIRYDQDTWLVMRTNPVIPKAVIQRIHHKVGDRYLVLKWDIDPANRELMTMCTSLEKADELVLYDKPVSNPDDYWNHWPNNSGPPRKSAE
;
A
#
# COMPACT_ATOMS: atom_id res chain seq x y z
N MET A 1 12.71 11.20 -12.11
CA MET A 1 13.31 10.46 -10.98
C MET A 1 12.98 8.99 -11.15
N THR A 2 13.97 8.10 -11.08
CA THR A 2 13.73 6.65 -11.17
C THR A 2 13.05 6.19 -9.88
N ARG A 3 11.84 5.63 -9.98
CA ARG A 3 11.13 5.06 -8.82
C ARG A 3 11.99 3.98 -8.14
N PRO A 4 12.02 3.90 -6.80
CA PRO A 4 12.75 2.83 -6.12
C PRO A 4 12.13 1.49 -6.49
N LYS A 5 12.99 0.51 -6.79
CA LYS A 5 12.54 -0.86 -7.08
C LYS A 5 11.96 -1.48 -5.79
N PRO A 6 10.99 -2.40 -5.91
CA PRO A 6 10.51 -3.18 -4.78
C PRO A 6 11.65 -3.92 -4.08
N ILE A 7 11.63 -3.92 -2.75
CA ILE A 7 12.62 -4.60 -1.91
C ILE A 7 12.14 -6.03 -1.72
N ARG A 8 12.84 -7.00 -2.30
CA ARG A 8 12.56 -8.43 -2.06
C ARG A 8 13.13 -8.82 -0.71
N TYR A 9 12.29 -9.33 0.19
CA TYR A 9 12.72 -9.79 1.52
C TYR A 9 12.44 -11.28 1.75
N ASP A 10 11.69 -11.91 0.84
CA ASP A 10 11.43 -13.34 0.84
C ASP A 10 11.38 -13.85 -0.62
N GLN A 11 11.31 -15.16 -0.81
CA GLN A 11 11.25 -15.78 -2.13
C GLN A 11 10.09 -15.24 -2.95
N ASP A 12 8.92 -15.06 -2.36
CA ASP A 12 7.71 -14.68 -3.09
C ASP A 12 7.14 -13.35 -2.63
N THR A 13 7.91 -12.56 -1.88
CA THR A 13 7.39 -11.32 -1.29
C THR A 13 8.32 -10.13 -1.48
N TRP A 14 7.72 -9.03 -1.93
CA TRP A 14 8.37 -7.74 -2.14
C TRP A 14 7.65 -6.66 -1.36
N LEU A 15 8.40 -5.71 -0.84
CA LEU A 15 7.92 -4.56 -0.10
C LEU A 15 8.12 -3.31 -0.95
N VAL A 16 7.10 -2.47 -1.00
CA VAL A 16 7.06 -1.31 -1.90
C VAL A 16 7.02 -0.02 -1.09
N MET A 17 8.10 0.76 -1.19
CA MET A 17 8.22 2.10 -0.58
C MET A 17 7.75 3.17 -1.56
N ARG A 18 7.06 4.20 -1.06
CA ARG A 18 6.63 5.37 -1.83
C ARG A 18 6.90 6.66 -1.07
N THR A 19 5.86 7.36 -0.64
CA THR A 19 5.98 8.69 -0.03
C THR A 19 6.59 8.63 1.37
N ASN A 20 6.21 7.63 2.18
CA ASN A 20 6.72 7.48 3.54
C ASN A 20 8.01 6.63 3.54
N PRO A 21 9.12 7.12 4.13
CA PRO A 21 10.39 6.39 4.17
C PRO A 21 10.44 5.29 5.25
N VAL A 22 9.47 5.27 6.17
CA VAL A 22 9.40 4.33 7.31
C VAL A 22 8.28 3.31 7.12
N ILE A 23 7.11 3.76 6.67
CA ILE A 23 5.93 2.91 6.51
C ILE A 23 5.80 2.52 5.03
N PRO A 24 5.87 1.22 4.69
CA PRO A 24 5.66 0.76 3.33
C PRO A 24 4.27 1.10 2.83
N LYS A 25 4.13 1.27 1.52
CA LYS A 25 2.82 1.53 0.92
C LYS A 25 2.06 0.23 0.66
N ALA A 26 2.78 -0.78 0.18
CA ALA A 26 2.21 -2.04 -0.24
C ALA A 26 3.20 -3.20 -0.10
N VAL A 27 2.64 -4.40 -0.12
CA VAL A 27 3.35 -5.67 -0.32
C VAL A 27 2.92 -6.25 -1.66
N ILE A 28 3.87 -6.76 -2.43
CA ILE A 28 3.58 -7.58 -3.59
C ILE A 28 3.91 -9.03 -3.24
N GLN A 29 2.94 -9.92 -3.37
CA GLN A 29 3.12 -11.35 -3.12
C GLN A 29 2.95 -12.13 -4.43
N ARG A 30 3.91 -12.97 -4.76
CA ARG A 30 3.81 -13.91 -5.89
C ARG A 30 3.09 -15.17 -5.42
N ILE A 31 2.13 -15.59 -6.21
CA ILE A 31 1.48 -16.90 -6.07
C ILE A 31 1.74 -17.71 -7.33
N HIS A 32 2.14 -18.96 -7.14
CA HIS A 32 2.35 -19.90 -8.23
C HIS A 32 1.01 -20.49 -8.67
N HIS A 33 0.60 -20.20 -9.90
CA HIS A 33 -0.61 -20.76 -10.49
C HIS A 33 -0.25 -21.64 -11.69
N LYS A 34 -1.08 -22.64 -12.00
CA LYS A 34 -0.83 -23.61 -13.09
C LYS A 34 -0.64 -22.99 -14.47
N VAL A 35 -1.20 -21.79 -14.67
CA VAL A 35 -1.20 -21.05 -15.94
C VAL A 35 -0.11 -19.95 -15.96
N GLY A 36 0.70 -19.88 -14.90
CA GLY A 36 1.72 -18.84 -14.71
C GLY A 36 1.47 -18.04 -13.43
N ASP A 37 2.52 -17.38 -12.96
CA ASP A 37 2.47 -16.70 -11.68
C ASP A 37 1.55 -15.48 -11.68
N ARG A 38 1.01 -15.18 -10.51
CA ARG A 38 0.26 -13.95 -10.26
C ARG A 38 0.91 -13.17 -9.15
N TYR A 39 0.83 -11.86 -9.26
CA TYR A 39 1.41 -10.91 -8.32
C TYR A 39 0.27 -10.14 -7.66
N LEU A 40 -0.03 -10.49 -6.41
CA LEU A 40 -1.03 -9.85 -5.57
C LEU A 40 -0.44 -8.57 -4.99
N VAL A 41 -1.11 -7.44 -5.21
CA VAL A 41 -0.76 -6.17 -4.57
C VAL A 41 -1.64 -6.03 -3.33
N LEU A 42 -1.02 -6.10 -2.16
CA LEU A 42 -1.67 -5.96 -0.87
C LEU A 42 -1.37 -4.59 -0.28
N LYS A 43 -2.37 -3.95 0.31
CA LYS A 43 -2.16 -2.76 1.14
C LYS A 43 -1.29 -3.14 2.34
N TRP A 44 -0.30 -2.32 2.66
CA TRP A 44 0.56 -2.57 3.81
C TRP A 44 -0.24 -2.49 5.12
N ASP A 45 -0.06 -3.51 5.95
CA ASP A 45 -0.37 -3.51 7.38
C ASP A 45 0.73 -4.29 8.11
N ILE A 46 0.96 -3.92 9.37
CA ILE A 46 1.95 -4.60 10.22
C ILE A 46 1.50 -6.04 10.52
N ASP A 47 0.20 -6.25 10.72
CA ASP A 47 -0.41 -7.55 10.84
C ASP A 47 -0.78 -8.07 9.44
N PRO A 48 -0.16 -9.17 8.98
CA PRO A 48 -0.48 -9.76 7.69
C PRO A 48 -1.96 -10.08 7.49
N ALA A 49 -2.71 -10.37 8.56
CA ALA A 49 -4.13 -10.71 8.49
C ALA A 49 -5.01 -9.52 8.08
N ASN A 50 -4.56 -8.29 8.35
CA ASN A 50 -5.28 -7.06 8.01
C ASN A 50 -4.91 -6.52 6.62
N ARG A 51 -4.03 -7.21 5.89
CA ARG A 51 -3.61 -6.77 4.55
C ARG A 51 -4.70 -7.03 3.52
N GLU A 52 -5.22 -5.95 2.97
CA GLU A 52 -6.27 -5.99 1.97
C GLU A 52 -5.69 -6.19 0.56
N LEU A 53 -6.29 -7.10 -0.22
CA LEU A 53 -5.97 -7.26 -1.63
C LEU A 53 -6.50 -6.08 -2.43
N MET A 54 -5.59 -5.32 -3.03
CA MET A 54 -5.94 -4.17 -3.87
C MET A 54 -6.12 -4.57 -5.33
N THR A 55 -5.23 -5.42 -5.86
CA THR A 55 -5.29 -5.88 -7.25
C THR A 55 -4.41 -7.10 -7.47
N MET A 56 -4.55 -7.75 -8.63
CA MET A 56 -3.73 -8.88 -9.06
C MET A 56 -3.19 -8.64 -10.46
N CYS A 57 -1.88 -8.84 -10.63
CA CYS A 57 -1.15 -8.63 -11.88
C CYS A 57 -0.52 -9.93 -12.41
N THR A 58 -0.12 -9.93 -13.67
CA THR A 58 0.61 -11.02 -14.33
C THR A 58 2.14 -10.86 -14.25
N SER A 59 2.63 -9.70 -13.83
CA SER A 59 4.07 -9.44 -13.65
C SER A 59 4.35 -8.56 -12.44
N LEU A 60 5.57 -8.66 -11.93
CA LEU A 60 6.05 -7.82 -10.83
C LEU A 60 6.14 -6.35 -11.23
N GLU A 61 6.57 -6.08 -12.46
CA GLU A 61 6.71 -4.71 -12.99
C GLU A 61 5.36 -3.99 -13.02
N LYS A 62 4.31 -4.69 -13.47
CA LYS A 62 2.95 -4.13 -13.52
C LYS A 62 2.40 -3.87 -12.12
N ALA A 63 2.64 -4.81 -11.19
CA ALA A 63 2.27 -4.64 -9.80
C ALA A 63 2.94 -3.40 -9.18
N ASP A 64 4.24 -3.19 -9.42
CA ASP A 64 4.98 -2.02 -8.94
C ASP A 64 4.48 -0.70 -9.56
N GLU A 65 4.07 -0.70 -10.84
CA GLU A 65 3.49 0.50 -11.51
C GLU A 65 2.19 0.98 -10.87
N LEU A 66 1.37 0.06 -10.38
CA LEU A 66 0.06 0.40 -9.81
C LEU A 66 0.16 0.92 -8.37
N VAL A 67 1.28 0.71 -7.69
CA VAL A 67 1.52 1.33 -6.38
C VAL A 67 1.97 2.77 -6.61
N LEU A 68 1.03 3.71 -6.53
CA LEU A 68 1.28 5.14 -6.75
C LEU A 68 1.77 5.84 -5.48
N TYR A 69 2.41 7.00 -5.66
CA TYR A 69 2.72 7.91 -4.56
C TYR A 69 1.43 8.55 -4.03
N ASP A 70 1.45 8.91 -2.75
CA ASP A 70 0.38 9.72 -2.17
C ASP A 70 0.26 11.05 -2.91
N LYS A 71 -0.98 11.49 -3.11
CA LYS A 71 -1.23 12.83 -3.64
C LYS A 71 -0.70 13.84 -2.61
N PRO A 72 -0.05 14.93 -3.04
CA PRO A 72 0.29 16.01 -2.14
C PRO A 72 -1.00 16.51 -1.49
N VAL A 73 -1.02 16.51 -0.17
CA VAL A 73 -2.18 16.97 0.60
C VAL A 73 -2.27 18.49 0.38
N SER A 74 -3.22 18.92 -0.46
CA SER A 74 -3.38 20.33 -0.80
C SER A 74 -4.02 21.14 0.34
N ASN A 75 -4.61 20.47 1.33
CA ASN A 75 -5.29 21.11 2.47
C ASN A 75 -4.88 20.43 3.80
N PRO A 76 -4.25 21.13 4.75
CA PRO A 76 -3.75 20.53 5.99
C PRO A 76 -4.80 19.84 6.87
N ASP A 77 -6.10 20.10 6.66
CA ASP A 77 -7.19 19.41 7.35
C ASP A 77 -7.39 17.94 6.89
N ASP A 78 -6.86 17.54 5.73
CA ASP A 78 -7.01 16.18 5.22
C ASP A 78 -6.19 15.14 6.00
N TYR A 79 -5.12 15.58 6.67
CA TYR A 79 -4.25 14.72 7.47
C TYR A 79 -4.98 14.05 8.64
N TRP A 80 -6.00 14.71 9.20
CA TRP A 80 -6.77 14.18 10.34
C TRP A 80 -7.91 13.23 9.91
N ASN A 81 -8.37 13.32 8.67
CA ASN A 81 -9.54 12.58 8.19
C ASN A 81 -9.19 11.19 7.61
N HIS A 82 -7.92 10.92 7.28
CA HIS A 82 -7.51 9.74 6.49
C HIS A 82 -6.69 8.70 7.27
N TRP A 83 -6.50 8.88 8.58
CA TRP A 83 -5.87 7.87 9.45
C TRP A 83 -6.89 6.78 9.83
N PRO A 84 -6.53 5.48 9.82
CA PRO A 84 -7.51 4.38 9.73
C PRO A 84 -8.26 4.06 11.03
N ASN A 85 -8.44 5.01 11.96
CA ASN A 85 -9.06 4.72 13.25
C ASN A 85 -9.85 5.87 13.90
N ASN A 86 -10.37 6.83 13.13
CA ASN A 86 -11.23 7.86 13.73
C ASN A 86 -12.71 7.43 13.78
N SER A 87 -12.98 6.39 14.57
CA SER A 87 -14.32 6.03 15.05
C SER A 87 -14.71 6.82 16.30
N GLY A 88 -14.01 7.93 16.60
CA GLY A 88 -14.38 8.84 17.68
C GLY A 88 -15.58 9.68 17.27
N PRO A 89 -16.55 9.92 18.17
CA PRO A 89 -17.73 10.72 17.82
C PRO A 89 -17.29 12.14 17.45
N PRO A 90 -18.03 12.83 16.56
CA PRO A 90 -17.68 14.18 16.15
C PRO A 90 -17.63 15.08 17.38
N ARG A 91 -16.50 15.74 17.61
CA ARG A 91 -16.42 16.84 18.57
C ARG A 91 -17.35 17.93 18.05
N LYS A 92 -18.49 18.13 18.70
CA LYS A 92 -19.33 19.31 18.48
C LYS A 92 -18.48 20.54 18.78
N SER A 93 -18.23 21.35 17.76
CA SER A 93 -17.81 22.73 17.96
C SER A 93 -18.93 23.43 18.74
N ALA A 94 -18.60 23.94 19.92
CA ALA A 94 -19.49 24.79 20.70
C ALA A 94 -19.29 26.23 20.21
N GLU A 95 -20.37 26.82 19.69
CA GLU A 95 -20.61 28.26 19.60
C GLU A 95 -22.02 28.52 20.13
#